data_AF-A0A959YZ23-F1
#
_entry.id   AF-A0A959YZ23-F1
#
_cell.length_a   1.000
_cell.length_b   1.000
_cell.length_c   1.000
_cell.angle_alpha   90.00
_cell.angle_beta   90.00
_cell.angle_gamma   90.00
#
_symmetry.space_group_name_H-M   'P 1'
#
loop_
_entity.id
_entity.type
_entity.pdbx_description
1 polymer ?
#
loop_
_entity_poly.entity_id
_entity_poly.type
_entity_poly.pdbx_seq_one_letter_code
_entity_poly.pdbx_strand_id
1 'polypeptide(L)'
;QAQTDGISYQAVIVSEEATEVPGVDLSGAYVSETELTVRFTIDNAFGGIDYQETQETATDRYGMINVIIGQGQPTADSPQAF
;
A
#
# COMPACT_ATOMS: atom_id res chain seq x y z
N GLN A 1 -18.02 -20.99 5.51
CA GLN A 1 -17.65 -19.78 6.28
C GLN A 1 -16.99 -18.87 5.25
N ALA A 2 -17.54 -17.69 4.98
CA ALA A 2 -16.98 -16.74 4.03
C ALA A 2 -16.99 -15.36 4.67
N GLN A 3 -16.17 -15.22 5.71
CA GLN A 3 -15.63 -13.94 6.12
C GLN A 3 -14.25 -13.89 5.49
N THR A 4 -13.96 -12.86 4.70
CA THR A 4 -12.58 -12.60 4.27
C THR A 4 -11.85 -12.14 5.53
N ASP A 5 -10.98 -12.98 6.09
CA ASP A 5 -10.09 -12.57 7.17
C ASP A 5 -9.19 -11.45 6.61
N GLY A 6 -9.30 -10.25 7.20
CA GLY A 6 -8.57 -9.08 6.75
C GLY A 6 -9.32 -7.74 6.81
N ILE A 7 -8.59 -6.67 6.53
CA ILE A 7 -9.14 -5.31 6.30
C ILE A 7 -8.88 -4.91 4.85
N SER A 8 -9.94 -4.58 4.09
CA SER A 8 -9.77 -4.09 2.72
C SER A 8 -9.17 -2.68 2.69
N TYR A 9 -8.14 -2.49 1.88
CA TYR A 9 -7.45 -1.22 1.70
C TYR A 9 -7.34 -0.86 0.22
N GLN A 10 -7.69 0.40 -0.09
CA GLN A 10 -7.62 0.95 -1.44
C GLN A 10 -6.92 2.31 -1.39
N ALA A 11 -5.93 2.50 -2.26
CA ALA A 11 -5.19 3.76 -2.36
C ALA A 11 -4.79 4.05 -3.80
N VAL A 12 -4.58 5.33 -4.11
CA VAL A 12 -4.05 5.83 -5.38
C VAL A 12 -2.62 6.27 -5.15
N ILE A 13 -1.68 5.73 -5.92
CA ILE A 13 -0.26 6.07 -5.89
C ILE A 13 0.01 7.11 -6.99
N VAL A 14 0.56 8.24 -6.56
CA VAL A 14 0.93 9.37 -7.43
C VAL A 14 2.44 9.61 -7.34
N SER A 15 3.05 9.93 -8.47
CA SER A 15 4.45 10.34 -8.50
C SER A 15 4.58 11.81 -8.08
N GLU A 16 5.56 12.11 -7.24
CA GLU A 16 5.97 13.49 -6.94
C GLU A 16 6.81 14.10 -8.07
N GLU A 17 7.30 13.28 -9.02
CA GLU A 17 8.06 13.78 -10.16
C GLU A 17 7.14 14.49 -11.15
N ALA A 18 7.25 15.81 -11.21
CA ALA A 18 6.67 16.59 -12.29
C ALA A 18 7.31 16.14 -13.60
N THR A 19 6.53 15.57 -14.51
CA THR A 19 7.01 15.34 -15.87
C THR A 19 6.94 16.68 -16.61
N GLU A 20 8.07 17.35 -16.76
CA GLU A 20 8.17 18.59 -17.56
C GLU A 20 7.92 18.25 -19.04
N VAL A 21 6.82 18.77 -19.58
CA VAL A 21 6.58 18.84 -21.03
C VAL A 21 6.72 20.30 -21.43
N PRO A 22 7.38 20.65 -22.56
CA PRO A 22 7.53 22.04 -22.97
C PRO A 22 6.15 22.73 -23.06
N GLY A 23 5.88 23.65 -22.13
CA GLY A 23 4.64 24.44 -22.08
C GLY A 23 3.57 24.00 -21.07
N VAL A 24 3.72 22.88 -20.35
CA VAL A 24 2.78 22.43 -19.29
C VAL A 24 3.53 21.67 -18.19
N ASP A 25 3.36 22.08 -16.94
CA ASP A 25 3.74 21.26 -15.77
C ASP A 25 2.68 20.16 -15.56
N LEU A 26 3.07 18.88 -15.70
CA LEU A 26 2.25 17.75 -15.29
C LEU A 26 2.64 17.34 -13.85
N SER A 27 2.18 18.10 -12.86
CA SER A 27 2.21 17.68 -11.46
C SER A 27 1.12 16.63 -11.20
N GLY A 28 1.47 15.46 -10.67
CA GLY A 28 0.50 14.41 -10.30
C GLY A 28 0.29 13.32 -11.34
N ALA A 29 1.35 12.92 -12.05
CA ALA A 29 1.28 11.72 -12.89
C ALA A 29 1.01 10.49 -12.00
N TYR A 30 -0.07 9.77 -12.28
CA TYR A 30 -0.35 8.48 -11.63
C TYR A 30 0.79 7.52 -11.93
N VAL A 31 1.24 6.80 -10.90
CA VAL A 31 2.22 5.72 -11.09
C VAL A 31 1.45 4.54 -11.64
N SER A 32 1.29 4.44 -12.95
CA SER A 32 0.50 3.37 -13.57
C SER A 32 1.34 2.10 -13.80
N GLU A 33 0.71 0.93 -13.66
CA GLU A 33 1.28 -0.38 -14.05
C GLU A 33 2.66 -0.67 -13.45
N THR A 34 2.87 -0.29 -12.20
CA THR A 34 4.17 -0.40 -11.51
C THR A 34 4.07 -1.34 -10.32
N GLU A 35 4.99 -2.30 -10.24
CA GLU A 35 5.16 -3.17 -9.08
C GLU A 35 5.76 -2.41 -7.91
N LEU A 36 5.22 -2.61 -6.72
CA LEU A 36 5.68 -1.99 -5.49
C LEU A 36 5.38 -2.85 -4.27
N THR A 37 6.12 -2.61 -3.20
CA THR A 37 5.89 -3.25 -1.90
C THR A 37 5.29 -2.23 -0.94
N VAL A 38 4.11 -2.52 -0.40
CA VAL A 38 3.52 -1.75 0.69
C VAL A 38 3.79 -2.41 2.03
N ARG A 39 4.00 -1.60 3.06
CA ARG A 39 4.10 -2.06 4.45
C ARG A 39 2.95 -1.48 5.27
N PHE A 40 2.22 -2.36 5.95
CA PHE A 40 1.18 -1.97 6.91
C PHE A 40 1.69 -2.16 8.32
N THR A 41 1.38 -1.25 9.22
CA THR A 41 1.71 -1.33 10.65
C THR A 41 0.49 -0.90 11.44
N ILE A 42 0.10 -1.74 12.40
CA ILE A 42 -0.95 -1.46 13.37
C ILE A 42 -0.26 -1.25 14.71
N ASP A 43 -0.31 -0.02 15.21
CA ASP A 43 0.25 0.34 16.50
C ASP A 43 -0.82 0.24 17.60
N ASN A 44 -0.42 -0.18 18.80
CA ASN A 44 -1.27 -0.06 19.98
C ASN A 44 -1.32 1.37 20.51
N ALA A 45 -2.20 1.57 21.50
CA ALA A 45 -2.39 2.85 22.18
C ALA A 45 -1.12 3.42 22.86
N PHE A 46 -0.05 2.61 23.02
CA PHE A 46 1.21 3.02 23.62
C PHE A 46 2.34 3.21 22.60
N GLY A 47 2.05 3.09 21.29
CA GLY A 47 3.02 3.26 20.21
C GLY A 47 3.93 2.05 19.97
N GLY A 48 3.58 0.87 20.49
CA GLY A 48 4.21 -0.39 20.11
C GLY A 48 3.50 -1.03 18.92
N ILE A 49 4.22 -1.84 18.14
CA ILE A 49 3.67 -2.57 17.00
C ILE A 49 2.87 -3.77 17.51
N ASP A 50 1.57 -3.81 17.21
CA ASP A 50 0.73 -5.00 17.44
C ASP A 50 0.78 -5.95 16.23
N TYR A 51 0.86 -5.38 15.02
CA TYR A 51 0.95 -6.14 13.78
C TYR A 51 1.70 -5.37 12.70
N GLN A 52 2.53 -6.06 11.92
CA GLN A 52 3.17 -5.48 10.74
C GLN A 52 3.32 -6.53 9.63
N GLU A 53 3.05 -6.12 8.39
CA GLU A 53 3.22 -6.96 7.22
C GLU A 53 3.73 -6.18 6.02
N THR A 54 4.25 -6.91 5.04
CA THR A 54 4.57 -6.41 3.70
C THR A 54 3.75 -7.14 2.65
N GLN A 55 3.28 -6.42 1.64
CA GLN A 55 2.56 -6.96 0.49
C GLN A 55 3.15 -6.45 -0.81
N GLU A 56 3.48 -7.35 -1.70
CA GLU A 56 3.79 -7.03 -3.10
C GLU A 56 2.48 -6.81 -3.85
N THR A 57 2.37 -5.68 -4.54
CA THR A 57 1.21 -5.31 -5.33
C THR A 57 1.65 -4.53 -6.57
N ALA A 58 0.73 -4.25 -7.46
CA ALA A 58 0.97 -3.42 -8.62
C ALA A 58 -0.14 -2.38 -8.74
N THR A 59 0.22 -1.18 -9.14
CA THR A 59 -0.76 -0.16 -9.49
C THR A 59 -1.48 -0.52 -10.77
N ASP A 60 -2.78 -0.23 -10.83
CA ASP A 60 -3.52 -0.31 -12.09
C ASP A 60 -3.19 0.87 -13.02
N ARG A 61 -3.89 0.94 -14.16
CA ARG A 61 -3.71 2.01 -15.15
C ARG A 61 -3.99 3.43 -14.60
N TYR A 62 -4.69 3.54 -13.48
CA TYR A 62 -5.06 4.77 -12.79
C TYR A 62 -4.23 4.98 -11.51
N GLY A 63 -3.18 4.20 -11.29
CA GLY A 63 -2.35 4.29 -10.09
C GLY A 63 -2.97 3.62 -8.85
N MET A 64 -4.07 2.87 -8.97
CA MET A 64 -4.75 2.29 -7.81
C MET A 64 -4.16 0.96 -7.39
N ILE A 65 -4.04 0.75 -6.08
CA ILE A 65 -3.81 -0.55 -5.47
C ILE A 65 -5.05 -0.99 -4.70
N ASN A 66 -5.30 -2.31 -4.69
CA ASN A 66 -6.33 -2.94 -3.88
C ASN A 66 -5.72 -4.15 -3.19
N VAL A 67 -5.69 -4.10 -1.87
CA VAL A 67 -5.06 -5.12 -1.03
C VAL A 67 -5.90 -5.41 0.20
N ILE A 68 -5.67 -6.57 0.82
CA ILE A 68 -6.34 -6.97 2.05
C ILE A 68 -5.28 -7.08 3.14
N ILE A 69 -5.31 -6.15 4.09
CA ILE A 69 -4.41 -6.18 5.24
C ILE A 69 -4.70 -7.45 6.04
N GLY A 70 -3.65 -8.21 6.36
CA GLY A 70 -3.76 -9.53 7.00
C GLY A 70 -3.52 -10.72 6.07
N GLN A 71 -3.35 -10.48 4.76
CA GLN A 71 -3.06 -11.52 3.75
C GLN A 71 -1.63 -11.42 3.19
N GLY A 72 -0.82 -10.51 3.73
CA GLY A 72 0.57 -10.33 3.36
C GLY A 72 1.53 -11.22 4.11
N GLN A 73 2.81 -10.87 4.01
CA GLN A 73 3.87 -11.52 4.77
C GLN A 73 4.13 -10.73 6.06
N PRO A 74 3.81 -11.28 7.24
CA PRO A 74 4.14 -10.65 8.51
C PRO A 74 5.65 -10.43 8.61
N THR A 75 6.07 -9.26 9.09
CA THR A 75 7.49 -8.97 9.31
C THR A 75 7.95 -9.55 10.65
N ALA A 76 9.28 -9.63 10.85
CA ALA A 76 9.84 -10.08 12.12
C ALA A 76 9.47 -9.18 13.31
N ASP A 77 9.04 -7.94 13.05
CA ASP A 77 8.60 -6.98 14.05
C ASP A 77 7.14 -7.20 14.48
N SER A 78 6.40 -8.08 13.80
CA SER A 78 5.01 -8.40 14.14
C SER A 78 4.97 -9.44 15.27
N PRO A 79 4.52 -9.08 16.49
CA PRO A 79 4.47 -10.03 17.60
C PRO A 79 3.36 -11.06 17.47
N GLN A 80 2.36 -10.81 16.60
CA GLN A 80 1.16 -11.63 16.45
C GLN A 80 0.86 -11.90 14.96
N ALA A 81 0.14 -12.99 14.70
CA ALA A 81 -0.54 -13.19 13.43
C ALA A 81 -1.78 -12.28 13.37
N PHE A 82 -2.27 -12.03 12.15
CA PHE A 82 -3.43 -11.19 11.92
C PHE A 82 -4.72 -11.80 12.49
#